data_AF-A0A377U352-F1
#
_entry.id   AF-A0A377U352-F1
#
_cell.length_a   1.000
_cell.length_b   1.000
_cell.length_c   1.000
_cell.angle_alpha   90.00
_cell.angle_beta   90.00
_cell.angle_gamma   90.00
#
_symmetry.space_group_name_H-M   'P 1'
#
loop_
_entity.id
_entity.type
_entity.pdbx_description
1 polymer ?
#
loop_
_entity_poly.entity_id
_entity_poly.type
_entity_poly.pdbx_seq_one_letter_code
_entity_poly.pdbx_strand_id
1 'polypeptide(L)'
;MQAIPMTLRGAEKLREELDYLKSVRRPEIIAAIAEAREHGDLKENAEYHAAREQQGFCEGRIKDIEAKLSNAQVIDITQNAEQRPGDFWFYRQRAEPRYRRGTDLPHRGR
;
A
#
# COMPACT_ATOMS: atom_id res chain seq x y z
N MET A 1 0.35 13.31 -12.98
CA MET A 1 0.13 12.75 -11.63
C MET A 1 0.98 11.50 -11.50
N GLN A 2 1.70 11.35 -10.39
CA GLN A 2 2.55 10.17 -10.12
C GLN A 2 1.63 9.00 -9.73
N ALA A 3 1.66 7.91 -10.48
CA ALA A 3 0.87 6.72 -10.14
C ALA A 3 1.44 6.10 -8.86
N ILE A 4 0.58 5.88 -7.85
CA ILE A 4 1.02 5.25 -6.60
C ILE A 4 0.97 3.73 -6.83
N PRO A 5 2.10 3.03 -6.79
CA PRO A 5 2.11 1.58 -6.97
C PRO A 5 1.37 0.92 -5.80
N MET A 6 0.36 0.11 -6.12
CA MET A 6 -0.45 -0.61 -5.14
C MET A 6 -0.45 -2.10 -5.45
N THR A 7 -0.37 -2.92 -4.41
CA THR A 7 -0.46 -4.37 -4.55
C THR A 7 -1.90 -4.81 -4.82
N LEU A 8 -2.08 -5.91 -5.54
CA LEU A 8 -3.40 -6.47 -5.87
C LEU A 8 -4.27 -6.69 -4.62
N ARG A 9 -3.69 -7.28 -3.57
CA ARG A 9 -4.35 -7.46 -2.26
C ARG A 9 -4.78 -6.14 -1.60
N GLY A 10 -3.97 -5.08 -1.74
CA GLY A 10 -4.32 -3.76 -1.23
C GLY A 10 -5.52 -3.16 -1.97
N ALA A 11 -5.55 -3.33 -3.30
CA ALA A 11 -6.65 -2.90 -4.13
C ALA A 11 -7.96 -3.64 -3.84
N GLU A 12 -7.89 -4.95 -3.61
CA GLU A 12 -9.05 -5.78 -3.25
C GLU A 12 -9.67 -5.35 -1.92
N LYS A 13 -8.85 -5.17 -0.86
CA LYS A 13 -9.35 -4.69 0.42
C LYS A 13 -10.07 -3.34 0.32
N LEU A 14 -9.51 -2.41 -0.44
CA LEU A 14 -10.13 -1.10 -0.67
C LEU A 14 -11.44 -1.23 -1.45
N ARG A 15 -11.54 -2.17 -2.40
CA ARG A 15 -12.79 -2.46 -3.12
C ARG A 15 -13.85 -3.09 -2.23
N GLU A 16 -13.48 -4.07 -1.40
CA GLU A 16 -14.39 -4.69 -0.43
C GLU A 16 -14.93 -3.65 0.56
N GLU A 17 -14.05 -2.79 1.06
CA GLU A 17 -14.43 -1.72 1.97
C GLU A 17 -15.37 -0.72 1.27
N LEU A 18 -15.05 -0.32 0.04
CA LEU A 18 -15.90 0.56 -0.76
C LEU A 18 -17.28 -0.04 -1.02
N ASP A 19 -17.35 -1.33 -1.32
CA ASP A 19 -18.61 -2.03 -1.53
C ASP A 19 -19.44 -2.00 -0.24
N TYR A 20 -18.86 -2.41 0.90
CA TYR A 20 -19.53 -2.37 2.20
C TYR A 20 -20.03 -0.96 2.58
N LEU A 21 -19.22 0.08 2.31
CA LEU A 21 -19.62 1.47 2.57
C LEU A 21 -20.85 1.88 1.74
N LYS A 22 -20.95 1.40 0.49
CA LYS A 22 -22.05 1.75 -0.43
C LYS A 22 -23.29 0.88 -0.22
N SER A 23 -23.12 -0.42 0.02
CA SER A 23 -24.19 -1.40 0.08
C SER A 23 -24.82 -1.53 1.46
N VAL A 24 -24.04 -1.31 2.53
CA VAL A 24 -24.49 -1.48 3.92
C VAL A 24 -24.55 -0.15 4.66
N ARG A 25 -23.42 0.55 4.79
CA ARG A 25 -23.33 1.75 5.65
C ARG A 25 -24.18 2.92 5.15
N ARG A 26 -24.12 3.21 3.85
CA ARG A 26 -24.91 4.30 3.25
C ARG A 26 -26.42 4.14 3.49
N PRO A 27 -27.05 2.98 3.20
CA PRO A 27 -28.47 2.81 3.50
C PRO A 27 -28.78 2.80 5.01
N GLU A 28 -27.92 2.23 5.86
CA GLU A 28 -28.08 2.29 7.32
C GLU A 28 -28.15 3.73 7.84
N ILE A 29 -27.26 4.60 7.37
CA ILE A 29 -27.24 6.01 7.78
C ILE A 29 -28.48 6.75 7.28
N ILE A 30 -28.93 6.48 6.06
CA ILE A 30 -30.17 7.08 5.52
C ILE A 30 -31.37 6.65 6.37
N ALA A 31 -31.45 5.37 6.75
CA ALA A 31 -32.51 4.87 7.63
C ALA A 31 -32.46 5.54 9.00
N ALA A 32 -31.28 5.67 9.61
CA ALA A 32 -31.12 6.36 10.89
C ALA A 32 -31.53 7.84 10.82
N ILE A 33 -31.20 8.54 9.73
CA ILE A 33 -31.64 9.93 9.50
C ILE A 33 -33.17 10.00 9.34
N ALA A 34 -33.76 9.05 8.62
CA ALA A 34 -35.20 9.00 8.41
C ALA A 34 -35.96 8.74 9.74
N GLU A 35 -35.50 7.78 10.53
CA GLU A 35 -36.05 7.47 11.85
C GLU A 35 -35.93 8.67 12.80
N ALA A 36 -34.74 9.29 12.89
CA ALA A 36 -34.53 10.48 13.72
C ALA A 36 -35.41 11.66 13.27
N ARG A 37 -35.77 11.73 11.98
CA ARG A 37 -36.67 12.76 11.44
C ARG A 37 -38.14 12.54 11.80
N GLU A 38 -38.57 11.28 11.99
CA GLU A 38 -39.93 10.97 12.43
C GLU A 38 -40.20 11.36 13.88
N HIS A 39 -39.16 11.46 14.71
CA HIS A 39 -39.26 11.92 16.09
C HIS A 39 -39.58 13.42 16.25
N GLY A 40 -39.70 14.18 15.16
CA GLY A 40 -40.37 15.48 15.11
C GLY A 40 -39.54 16.69 15.56
N ASP A 41 -38.64 16.55 16.53
CA ASP A 41 -37.86 17.68 17.06
C ASP A 41 -36.40 17.67 16.57
N LEU A 42 -36.19 18.10 15.32
CA LEU A 42 -34.89 18.03 14.63
C LEU A 42 -33.80 18.93 15.22
N LYS A 43 -34.17 19.94 16.00
CA LYS A 43 -33.26 20.99 16.45
C LYS A 43 -32.46 20.59 17.70
N GLU A 44 -33.02 19.70 18.52
CA GLU A 44 -32.40 19.17 19.74
C GLU A 44 -32.03 17.68 19.62
N ASN A 45 -32.40 17.02 18.51
CA ASN A 45 -32.17 15.60 18.30
C ASN A 45 -30.68 15.32 18.00
N ALA A 46 -29.96 14.86 19.02
CA ALA A 46 -28.55 14.52 18.94
C ALA A 46 -28.28 13.38 17.94
N GLU A 47 -29.18 12.41 17.86
CA GLU A 47 -29.11 11.27 16.94
C GLU A 47 -29.20 11.72 15.48
N TYR A 48 -30.05 12.70 15.17
CA TYR A 48 -30.14 13.30 13.83
C TYR A 48 -28.82 13.99 13.44
N HIS A 49 -28.27 14.81 14.34
CA HIS A 49 -27.00 15.48 14.11
C HIS A 49 -25.87 14.47 13.90
N ALA A 50 -25.78 13.46 14.77
CA ALA A 50 -24.80 12.39 14.67
C ALA A 50 -24.92 11.62 13.34
N ALA A 51 -26.13 11.24 12.94
CA ALA A 51 -26.37 10.52 11.70
C ALA A 51 -25.99 11.37 10.46
N ARG A 52 -26.26 12.67 10.48
CA ARG A 52 -25.85 13.61 9.42
C ARG A 52 -24.33 13.78 9.31
N GLU A 53 -23.62 13.79 10.45
CA GLU A 53 -22.16 13.78 10.44
C GLU A 53 -21.62 12.45 9.91
N GLN A 54 -22.15 11.32 10.37
CA GLN A 54 -21.78 9.98 9.88
C GLN A 54 -21.95 9.85 8.37
N GLN A 55 -23.01 10.43 7.82
CA GLN A 55 -23.21 10.52 6.36
C GLN A 55 -22.03 11.22 5.68
N GLY A 56 -21.62 12.38 6.20
CA GLY A 56 -20.49 13.15 5.68
C GLY A 56 -19.17 12.37 5.75
N PHE A 57 -18.92 11.69 6.87
CA PHE A 57 -17.74 10.84 7.02
C PHE A 57 -17.74 9.66 6.04
N CYS A 58 -18.87 8.99 5.86
CA CYS A 58 -18.98 7.88 4.90
C CYS A 58 -18.75 8.35 3.47
N GLU A 59 -19.38 9.45 3.05
CA GLU A 59 -19.17 10.01 1.70
C GLU A 59 -17.72 10.48 1.49
N GLY A 60 -17.10 11.08 2.50
CA GLY A 60 -15.69 11.46 2.46
C GLY A 60 -14.78 10.25 2.28
N ARG A 61 -15.03 9.17 3.02
CA ARG A 61 -14.25 7.93 2.94
C ARG A 61 -14.43 7.22 1.60
N ILE A 62 -15.65 7.19 1.06
CA ILE A 62 -15.91 6.66 -0.29
C ILE A 62 -15.09 7.43 -1.33
N LYS A 63 -15.14 8.76 -1.31
CA LYS A 63 -14.37 9.59 -2.25
C LYS A 63 -12.85 9.38 -2.14
N ASP A 64 -12.34 9.28 -0.91
CA ASP A 64 -10.91 9.03 -0.68
C ASP A 64 -10.48 7.67 -1.24
N ILE A 65 -11.28 6.62 -1.01
CA ILE A 65 -11.00 5.28 -1.56
C ILE A 65 -11.10 5.29 -3.10
N GLU A 66 -12.11 5.93 -3.68
CA GLU A 66 -12.23 6.07 -5.13
C GLU A 66 -11.05 6.82 -5.74
N ALA A 67 -10.60 7.90 -5.11
CA ALA A 67 -9.42 8.65 -5.55
C ALA A 67 -8.14 7.81 -5.48
N LYS A 68 -7.97 7.02 -4.41
CA LYS A 68 -6.85 6.09 -4.26
C LYS A 68 -6.87 4.99 -5.32
N LEU A 69 -8.02 4.37 -5.56
CA LEU A 69 -8.19 3.33 -6.59
C LEU A 69 -8.00 3.87 -8.01
N SER A 70 -8.45 5.10 -8.29
CA SER A 70 -8.32 5.75 -9.59
C SER A 70 -6.88 6.10 -9.96
N ASN A 71 -6.08 6.52 -8.97
CA ASN A 71 -4.66 6.87 -9.16
C ASN A 71 -3.70 5.68 -8.98
N ALA A 72 -4.21 4.52 -8.54
CA ALA A 72 -3.38 3.37 -8.25
C ALA A 72 -3.04 2.60 -9.52
N GLN A 73 -1.75 2.35 -9.71
CA GLN A 73 -1.30 1.34 -10.66
C GLN A 73 -1.23 0.00 -9.90
N VAL A 74 -2.17 -0.89 -10.19
CA VAL A 74 -2.21 -2.23 -9.58
C VAL A 74 -1.07 -3.05 -10.16
N ILE A 75 -0.08 -3.35 -9.34
CA ILE A 75 1.08 -4.17 -9.71
C ILE A 75 0.84 -5.58 -9.16
N ASP A 76 0.82 -6.56 -10.06
CA ASP A 76 0.82 -7.97 -9.71
C ASP A 76 2.26 -8.45 -9.50
N ILE A 77 2.64 -8.62 -8.23
CA ILE A 77 3.97 -9.08 -7.84
C ILE A 77 4.21 -10.57 -8.14
N THR A 78 3.18 -11.34 -8.50
CA THR A 78 3.37 -12.76 -8.82
C THR A 78 4.00 -12.99 -10.19
N GLN A 79 3.81 -12.06 -11.14
CA GLN A 79 4.41 -12.15 -12.48
C GLN A 79 5.86 -11.64 -12.56
N ASN A 80 6.29 -10.85 -11.58
CA ASN A 80 7.64 -10.25 -11.57
C ASN A 80 8.71 -11.12 -10.89
N ALA A 81 8.33 -12.27 -10.33
CA ALA A 81 9.27 -13.22 -9.74
C ALA A 81 10.03 -14.04 -10.79
N GLU A 82 9.68 -13.94 -12.07
CA GLU A 82 10.26 -14.73 -13.16
C GLU A 82 11.22 -13.92 -14.04
N GLN A 83 12.03 -13.05 -13.43
CA GLN A 83 13.19 -12.46 -14.12
C GLN A 83 14.50 -12.77 -13.39
N ARG A 84 14.99 -13.96 -13.74
CA ARG A 84 16.40 -14.39 -13.90
C ARG A 84 17.24 -14.63 -12.63
N PRO A 85 17.29 -15.90 -12.15
CA PRO A 85 18.44 -16.39 -11.40
C PRO A 85 19.61 -16.56 -12.38
N GLY A 86 20.48 -15.56 -12.55
CA GLY A 86 21.52 -15.67 -13.58
C GLY A 86 22.68 -14.68 -13.58
N ASP A 87 22.63 -13.56 -12.86
CA ASP A 87 23.79 -12.66 -12.79
C ASP A 87 24.77 -13.13 -11.70
N PHE A 88 25.37 -14.30 -11.99
CA PHE A 88 26.69 -14.66 -11.49
C PHE A 88 27.65 -13.55 -11.92
N TRP A 89 27.85 -12.59 -11.03
CA TRP A 89 28.91 -11.60 -11.15
C TRP A 89 30.22 -12.33 -11.38
N PHE A 90 30.66 -12.23 -12.63
CA PHE A 90 31.93 -12.65 -13.17
C PHE A 90 33.06 -11.87 -12.47
N TYR A 91 33.36 -12.16 -11.21
CA TYR A 91 34.64 -11.83 -10.58
C TYR A 91 35.57 -13.04 -10.67
N ARG A 92 35.77 -13.52 -11.90
CA ARG A 92 36.99 -14.21 -12.30
C ARG A 92 37.88 -13.21 -13.02
N GLN A 93 38.48 -12.27 -12.29
CA GLN A 93 39.68 -11.59 -12.77
C GLN A 93 40.46 -11.01 -11.58
N ARG A 94 41.68 -11.52 -11.42
CA ARG A 94 42.77 -11.10 -10.52
C ARG A 94 42.56 -11.29 -9.01
N ALA A 95 42.95 -12.46 -8.53
CA ALA A 95 43.69 -12.56 -7.28
C ALA A 95 45.15 -12.89 -7.64
N GLU A 96 45.94 -11.86 -7.90
CA GLU A 96 47.41 -11.97 -7.86
C GLU A 96 47.82 -12.23 -6.41
N PRO A 97 48.54 -13.32 -6.07
CA PRO A 97 49.18 -13.40 -4.78
C PRO A 97 50.56 -12.78 -4.94
N ARG A 98 50.87 -11.73 -4.19
CA ARG A 98 52.21 -11.48 -3.61
C ARG A 98 52.28 -10.10 -2.97
N TYR A 99 52.15 -10.06 -1.65
CA TYR A 99 52.95 -9.21 -0.79
C TYR A 99 53.00 -9.91 0.57
N ARG A 100 54.15 -10.36 1.07
CA ARG A 100 55.17 -9.64 1.87
C ARG A 100 56.03 -10.76 2.50
N ARG A 101 57.28 -10.65 2.94
CA ARG A 101 58.26 -9.59 3.24
C ARG A 101 59.56 -10.34 3.64
N GLY A 102 60.69 -9.63 3.67
CA GLY A 102 61.86 -10.02 4.48
C GLY A 102 62.92 -10.78 3.69
N THR A 103 63.94 -10.09 3.18
CA THR A 103 65.25 -9.86 3.84
C THR A 103 66.20 -11.07 3.71
N ASP A 104 67.43 -10.74 3.30
CA ASP A 104 68.68 -11.49 3.49
C ASP A 104 69.14 -12.45 2.37
N LEU A 105 69.86 -11.84 1.41
CA LEU A 105 71.12 -12.37 0.88
C LEU A 105 72.10 -12.61 2.06
N PRO A 106 72.96 -13.65 2.06
CA PRO A 106 74.12 -13.64 1.16
C PRO A 106 74.67 -15.00 0.66
N HIS A 107 75.30 -14.89 -0.52
CA HIS A 107 76.59 -15.46 -0.96
C HIS A 107 77.14 -16.83 -0.52
N ARG A 108 77.80 -17.42 -1.54
CA ARG A 108 78.81 -18.53 -1.57
C ARG A 108 78.19 -19.92 -1.40
N GLY A 109 78.42 -20.89 -2.27
CA GLY A 109 79.50 -21.11 -3.21
C GLY A 109 80.17 -22.44 -2.87
N ARG A 110 80.01 -23.44 -3.72
CA ARG A 110 81.00 -24.46 -4.14
C ARG A 110 80.31 -25.49 -5.03
#